data_AF-A0A0Q4E841-F1
#
_entry.id   AF-A0A0Q4E841-F1
#
_cell.length_a   1.000
_cell.length_b   1.000
_cell.length_c   1.000
_cell.angle_alpha   90.00
_cell.angle_beta   90.00
_cell.angle_gamma   90.00
#
_symmetry.space_group_name_H-M   'P 1'
#
loop_
_entity.id
_entity.type
_entity.pdbx_description
1 polymer ?
#
loop_
_entity_poly.entity_id
_entity_poly.type
_entity_poly.pdbx_seq_one_letter_code
_entity_poly.pdbx_strand_id
1 'polypeptide(L)'
;MTPGTGIPRLSSTPVARAFGAVLSAAFAVGRRLRHPRPIHPRGAVLSGHVRWIPDAEPSGIAWIDRTPDGPVPVVARVSRSIGLPAPLPDIVGLALRVEADGEPADIELASTGWTVPARFALRAHRRVERARFGTLFPYRGTRGPVLVGARTRRGRPAATDPRELRAADERTWSLTLGHATALGAWHPFAVVDLRLDDDQDDTGLRFDAVRHPLPGSHPYAWVRAARQPSYARVQPAHPEVRMPR
;
A
#
# COMPACT_ATOMS: atom_id res chain seq x y z
N MET A 1 17.34 -21.39 27.02
CA MET A 1 16.99 -21.97 25.71
C MET A 1 15.96 -21.09 25.04
N THR A 2 16.37 -20.24 24.10
CA THR A 2 15.49 -19.32 23.38
C THR A 2 14.96 -20.02 22.12
N PRO A 3 13.65 -20.02 21.81
CA PRO A 3 13.16 -20.62 20.58
C PRO A 3 13.70 -19.83 19.39
N GLY A 4 14.38 -20.51 18.48
CA GLY A 4 14.81 -19.95 17.21
C GLY A 4 13.58 -19.48 16.44
N THR A 5 13.38 -18.17 16.33
CA THR A 5 12.48 -17.61 15.32
C THR A 5 13.00 -18.11 13.98
N GLY A 6 12.19 -18.90 13.25
CA GLY A 6 12.53 -19.53 11.96
C GLY A 6 12.75 -18.55 10.81
N ILE A 7 13.39 -17.41 11.08
CA ILE A 7 13.79 -16.38 10.14
C ILE A 7 15.31 -16.50 10.00
N PRO A 8 15.84 -16.77 8.78
CA PRO A 8 17.27 -16.87 8.57
C PRO A 8 18.00 -15.61 9.06
N ARG A 9 19.07 -15.78 9.85
CA ARG A 9 19.93 -14.67 10.28
C ARG A 9 20.73 -14.14 9.08
N LEU A 10 20.54 -12.85 8.80
CA LEU A 10 21.40 -11.81 8.18
C LEU A 10 22.44 -12.08 7.06
N SER A 11 22.87 -13.29 6.70
CA SER A 11 23.86 -13.50 5.61
C SER A 11 23.30 -14.13 4.33
N SER A 12 22.12 -14.77 4.36
CA SER A 12 21.62 -15.58 3.24
C SER A 12 20.25 -15.12 2.71
N THR A 13 20.18 -13.98 2.04
CA THR A 13 19.04 -13.68 1.14
C THR A 13 19.44 -13.62 -0.34
N PRO A 14 20.27 -14.54 -0.87
CA PRO A 14 20.70 -14.49 -2.26
C PRO A 14 19.51 -14.51 -3.22
N VAL A 15 18.48 -15.29 -2.90
CA VAL A 15 17.23 -15.35 -3.70
C VAL A 15 16.50 -14.01 -3.69
N ALA A 16 16.30 -13.39 -2.52
CA ALA A 16 15.59 -12.10 -2.46
C ALA A 16 16.39 -10.97 -3.12
N ARG A 17 17.73 -11.00 -3.02
CA ARG A 17 18.62 -10.06 -3.70
C ARG A 17 18.59 -10.25 -5.22
N ALA A 18 18.68 -11.50 -5.69
CA ALA A 18 18.57 -11.81 -7.12
C ALA A 18 17.20 -11.37 -7.68
N PHE A 19 16.12 -11.70 -6.96
CA PHE A 19 14.78 -11.25 -7.29
C PHE A 19 14.69 -9.71 -7.32
N GLY A 20 15.21 -9.03 -6.30
CA GLY A 20 15.23 -7.56 -6.25
C GLY A 20 16.05 -6.92 -7.38
N ALA A 21 17.16 -7.53 -7.79
CA ALA A 21 17.96 -7.08 -8.92
C ALA A 21 17.20 -7.21 -10.25
N VAL A 22 16.54 -8.35 -10.47
CA VAL A 22 15.69 -8.57 -11.66
C VAL A 22 14.54 -7.56 -11.70
N LEU A 23 13.84 -7.35 -10.58
CA LEU A 23 12.75 -6.38 -10.49
C LEU A 23 13.25 -4.94 -10.74
N SER A 24 14.42 -4.58 -10.21
CA SER A 24 15.04 -3.27 -10.42
C SER A 24 15.41 -3.04 -11.88
N ALA A 25 15.97 -4.05 -12.55
CA ALA A 25 16.25 -4.00 -13.97
C ALA A 25 14.96 -3.82 -14.79
N ALA A 26 13.90 -4.57 -14.47
CA ALA A 26 12.61 -4.45 -15.13
C ALA A 26 11.98 -3.05 -14.94
N PHE A 27 12.07 -2.45 -13.76
CA PHE A 27 11.62 -1.06 -13.54
C PHE A 27 12.48 -0.05 -14.28
N ALA A 28 13.79 -0.26 -14.40
CA ALA A 28 14.66 0.62 -15.17
C ALA A 28 14.28 0.63 -16.65
N VAL A 29 14.02 -0.55 -17.23
CA VAL A 29 13.51 -0.67 -18.60
C VAL A 29 12.12 -0.05 -18.72
N GLY A 30 11.22 -0.39 -17.79
CA GLY A 30 9.86 0.16 -17.75
C GLY A 30 9.85 1.69 -17.68
N ARG A 31 10.77 2.32 -16.94
CA ARG A 31 10.85 3.78 -16.78
C ARG A 31 11.24 4.46 -18.09
N ARG A 32 12.08 3.81 -18.91
CA ARG A 32 12.45 4.32 -20.25
C ARG A 32 11.27 4.25 -21.23
N LEU A 33 10.39 3.27 -21.06
CA LEU A 33 9.22 3.06 -21.92
C LEU A 33 8.00 3.86 -21.44
N ARG A 34 7.94 4.19 -20.14
CA ARG A 34 6.78 4.78 -19.47
C ARG A 34 7.23 5.82 -18.46
N HIS A 35 6.88 7.07 -18.75
CA HIS A 35 7.06 8.20 -17.86
C HIS A 35 5.69 8.68 -17.33
N PRO A 36 5.64 9.25 -16.11
CA PRO A 36 6.73 9.40 -15.14
C PRO A 36 6.94 8.15 -14.26
N ARG A 37 6.09 7.11 -14.36
CA ARG A 37 6.14 5.90 -13.53
C ARG A 37 6.21 4.63 -14.40
N PRO A 38 7.16 3.69 -14.14
CA PRO A 38 7.28 2.43 -14.89
C PRO A 38 6.08 1.50 -14.71
N ILE A 39 5.50 1.52 -13.51
CA ILE A 39 4.30 0.81 -13.08
C ILE A 39 3.37 1.79 -12.38
N HIS A 40 2.09 1.44 -12.27
CA HIS A 40 1.06 2.36 -11.80
C HIS A 40 0.98 3.68 -12.59
N PRO A 41 1.15 3.69 -13.93
CA PRO A 41 1.25 4.92 -14.71
C PRO A 41 -0.05 5.71 -14.73
N ARG A 42 -1.19 5.07 -14.47
CA ARG A 42 -2.51 5.72 -14.41
C ARG A 42 -3.06 5.59 -13.00
N GLY A 43 -3.40 6.71 -12.38
CA GLY A 43 -3.98 6.75 -11.06
C GLY A 43 -4.56 8.12 -10.74
N ALA A 44 -5.43 8.16 -9.74
CA ALA A 44 -6.04 9.38 -9.22
C ALA A 44 -5.61 9.58 -7.77
N VAL A 45 -5.40 10.85 -7.40
CA VAL A 45 -5.11 11.26 -6.02
C VAL A 45 -6.43 11.38 -5.27
N LEU A 46 -6.45 10.85 -4.06
CA LEU A 46 -7.59 10.90 -3.17
C LEU A 46 -7.13 11.48 -1.83
N SER A 47 -8.03 12.12 -1.10
CA SER A 47 -7.79 12.52 0.29
C SER A 47 -8.99 12.18 1.16
N GLY A 48 -8.77 12.16 2.47
CA GLY A 48 -9.82 11.92 3.43
C GLY A 48 -9.27 11.59 4.80
N HIS A 49 -9.94 10.70 5.53
CA HIS A 49 -9.61 10.44 6.93
C HIS A 49 -9.70 8.95 7.28
N VAL A 50 -8.82 8.51 8.17
CA VAL A 50 -8.85 7.19 8.81
C VAL A 50 -9.45 7.33 10.20
N ARG A 51 -10.37 6.43 10.55
CA ARG A 51 -10.99 6.31 11.87
C ARG A 51 -10.84 4.89 12.37
N TRP A 52 -10.23 4.73 13.54
CA TRP A 52 -10.02 3.43 14.16
C TRP A 52 -11.35 2.86 14.67
N ILE A 53 -11.46 1.54 14.63
CA ILE A 53 -12.57 0.80 15.22
C ILE A 53 -12.22 0.58 16.70
N PRO A 54 -13.07 1.00 17.64
CA PRO A 54 -12.84 0.73 19.07
C PRO A 54 -12.67 -0.76 19.34
N ASP A 55 -11.79 -1.09 20.28
CA ASP A 55 -11.55 -2.46 20.76
C ASP A 55 -11.21 -3.48 19.67
N ALA A 56 -10.56 -3.01 18.58
CA ALA A 56 -10.09 -3.89 17.52
C ALA A 56 -9.02 -4.88 18.03
N GLU A 57 -9.05 -6.10 17.49
CA GLU A 57 -8.02 -7.11 17.77
C GLU A 57 -6.63 -6.54 17.48
N PRO A 58 -5.66 -6.69 18.41
CA PRO A 58 -4.35 -6.12 18.21
C PRO A 58 -3.66 -6.80 17.03
N SER A 59 -2.78 -6.07 16.35
CA SER A 59 -1.93 -6.53 15.25
C SER A 59 -0.48 -6.77 15.65
N GLY A 60 -0.01 -6.10 16.71
CA GLY A 60 1.40 -6.02 17.07
C GLY A 60 2.15 -4.89 16.33
N ILE A 61 1.44 -3.95 15.70
CA ILE A 61 1.99 -2.73 15.10
C ILE A 61 1.39 -1.55 15.87
N ALA A 62 2.24 -0.73 16.50
CA ALA A 62 1.79 0.34 17.40
C ALA A 62 0.89 1.37 16.73
N TRP A 63 1.06 1.65 15.43
CA TRP A 63 0.17 2.53 14.68
C TRP A 63 -1.24 1.95 14.47
N ILE A 64 -1.36 0.63 14.32
CA ILE A 64 -2.66 -0.05 14.20
C ILE A 64 -3.32 -0.16 15.59
N ASP A 65 -2.52 -0.46 16.62
CA ASP A 65 -3.02 -0.84 17.93
C ASP A 65 -3.28 0.37 18.86
N ARG A 66 -2.73 1.56 18.54
CA ARG A 66 -2.99 2.81 19.28
C ARG A 66 -4.06 3.63 18.58
N THR A 67 -5.25 3.67 19.17
CA THR A 67 -6.35 4.52 18.71
C THR A 67 -6.04 5.99 18.99
N PRO A 68 -6.01 6.86 17.97
CA PRO A 68 -5.89 8.31 18.18
C PRO A 68 -7.22 8.92 18.66
N ASP A 69 -7.15 10.09 19.30
CA ASP A 69 -8.32 10.80 19.85
C ASP A 69 -9.30 11.33 18.80
N GLY A 70 -8.93 11.27 17.51
CA GLY A 70 -9.77 11.75 16.41
C GLY A 70 -9.40 11.14 15.05
N PRO A 71 -10.14 11.53 13.98
CA PRO A 71 -9.83 11.11 12.63
C PRO A 71 -8.43 11.56 12.20
N VAL A 72 -7.67 10.67 11.56
CA VAL A 72 -6.32 10.98 11.04
C VAL A 72 -6.42 11.32 9.56
N PRO A 73 -5.97 12.51 9.11
CA PRO A 73 -5.91 12.87 7.71
C PRO A 73 -5.06 11.88 6.90
N VAL A 74 -5.50 11.56 5.68
CA VAL A 74 -4.80 10.67 4.76
C VAL A 74 -4.81 11.24 3.36
N VAL A 75 -3.68 11.14 2.68
CA VAL A 75 -3.59 11.28 1.23
C VAL A 75 -3.36 9.90 0.63
N ALA A 76 -4.00 9.62 -0.48
CA ALA A 76 -4.04 8.30 -1.07
C ALA A 76 -3.90 8.39 -2.58
N ARG A 77 -3.51 7.27 -3.19
CA ARG A 77 -3.49 7.11 -4.64
C ARG A 77 -4.03 5.75 -5.02
N VAL A 78 -5.12 5.76 -5.79
CA VAL A 78 -5.63 4.56 -6.46
C VAL A 78 -5.07 4.51 -7.88
N SER A 79 -4.65 3.34 -8.35
CA SER A 79 -3.93 3.24 -9.61
C SER A 79 -4.03 1.89 -10.29
N ARG A 80 -3.71 1.87 -11.59
CA ARG A 80 -3.67 0.68 -12.44
C ARG A 80 -2.23 0.26 -12.67
N SER A 81 -1.84 -0.90 -12.14
CA SER A 81 -0.43 -1.32 -12.03
C SER A 81 0.22 -1.56 -13.38
N ILE A 82 -0.45 -2.32 -14.26
CA ILE A 82 0.01 -2.57 -15.63
C ILE A 82 -0.28 -1.34 -16.49
N GLY A 83 -1.38 -0.63 -16.25
CA GLY A 83 -1.83 0.48 -17.06
C GLY A 83 -2.55 0.00 -18.32
N LEU A 84 -3.45 -0.98 -18.20
CA LEU A 84 -4.41 -1.28 -19.26
C LEU A 84 -5.53 -0.22 -19.26
N PRO A 85 -6.11 0.16 -20.42
CA PRO A 85 -7.25 1.09 -20.44
C PRO A 85 -8.52 0.43 -19.90
N ALA A 86 -9.48 1.21 -19.39
CA ALA A 86 -10.81 0.69 -19.07
C ALA A 86 -11.51 0.24 -20.37
N PRO A 87 -12.33 -0.84 -20.35
CA PRO A 87 -12.76 -1.63 -19.19
C PRO A 87 -11.92 -2.91 -18.95
N LEU A 88 -10.73 -3.03 -19.51
CA LEU A 88 -9.89 -4.23 -19.32
C LEU A 88 -9.56 -4.42 -17.83
N PRO A 89 -9.41 -5.66 -17.34
CA PRO A 89 -9.00 -5.89 -15.96
C PRO A 89 -7.52 -5.48 -15.77
N ASP A 90 -7.18 -4.93 -14.61
CA ASP A 90 -5.81 -4.64 -14.21
C ASP A 90 -5.62 -4.96 -12.73
N ILE A 91 -4.37 -5.10 -12.29
CA ILE A 91 -4.03 -5.14 -10.88
C ILE A 91 -4.18 -3.70 -10.35
N VAL A 92 -5.01 -3.52 -9.34
CA VAL A 92 -5.29 -2.20 -8.77
C VAL A 92 -4.34 -1.98 -7.60
N GLY A 93 -3.58 -0.88 -7.64
CA GLY A 93 -2.81 -0.40 -6.50
C GLY A 93 -3.63 0.60 -5.68
N LEU A 94 -3.54 0.49 -4.36
CA LEU A 94 -4.05 1.49 -3.41
C LEU A 94 -2.93 1.81 -2.43
N ALA A 95 -2.43 3.04 -2.48
CA ALA A 95 -1.44 3.53 -1.54
C ALA A 95 -2.06 4.60 -0.64
N LEU A 96 -1.73 4.58 0.64
CA LEU A 96 -2.16 5.52 1.67
C LEU A 96 -0.93 6.12 2.33
N ARG A 97 -0.95 7.40 2.63
CA ARG A 97 0.05 8.09 3.45
C ARG A 97 -0.67 8.86 4.54
N VAL A 98 -0.21 8.68 5.76
CA VAL A 98 -0.62 9.47 6.93
C VAL A 98 0.61 10.15 7.51
N GLU A 99 0.38 11.17 8.33
CA GLU A 99 1.41 11.66 9.26
C GLU A 99 1.31 10.86 10.56
N ALA A 100 2.46 10.41 11.07
CA ALA A 100 2.55 9.77 12.37
C ALA A 100 3.86 10.15 13.05
N ASP A 101 3.77 10.66 14.28
CA ASP A 101 4.92 11.15 15.05
C ASP A 101 5.76 12.20 14.29
N GLY A 102 5.10 13.06 13.48
CA GLY A 102 5.73 14.11 12.66
C GLY A 102 6.37 13.61 11.36
N GLU A 103 6.28 12.32 11.05
CA GLU A 103 6.91 11.68 9.90
C GLU A 103 5.86 11.02 8.98
N PRO A 104 6.11 10.88 7.68
CA PRO A 104 5.23 10.13 6.79
C PRO A 104 5.23 8.63 7.16
N ALA A 105 4.05 8.02 7.09
CA ALA A 105 3.88 6.57 7.16
C ALA A 105 3.04 6.07 5.98
N ASP A 106 3.64 5.19 5.17
CA ASP A 106 3.08 4.69 3.91
C ASP A 106 2.51 3.27 4.08
N ILE A 107 1.32 3.05 3.51
CA ILE A 107 0.72 1.72 3.34
C ILE A 107 0.54 1.47 1.85
N GLU A 108 1.25 0.47 1.32
CA GLU A 108 1.18 0.10 -0.09
C GLU A 108 0.44 -1.22 -0.29
N LEU A 109 -0.74 -1.15 -0.90
CA LEU A 109 -1.59 -2.30 -1.17
C LEU A 109 -1.74 -2.55 -2.67
N ALA A 110 -1.94 -3.81 -3.02
CA ALA A 110 -2.36 -4.21 -4.36
C ALA A 110 -3.60 -5.10 -4.27
N SER A 111 -4.36 -5.23 -5.35
CA SER A 111 -5.48 -6.15 -5.41
C SER A 111 -4.96 -7.60 -5.36
N THR A 112 -5.37 -8.34 -4.34
CA THR A 112 -4.95 -9.71 -4.05
C THR A 112 -6.15 -10.60 -3.74
N GLY A 113 -5.94 -11.92 -3.63
CA GLY A 113 -6.89 -12.75 -2.89
C GLY A 113 -6.91 -12.40 -1.40
N TRP A 114 -7.87 -12.91 -0.64
CA TRP A 114 -7.96 -12.72 0.82
C TRP A 114 -7.98 -14.03 1.62
N THR A 115 -8.10 -15.17 0.93
CA THR A 115 -7.97 -16.52 1.49
C THR A 115 -6.53 -17.01 1.38
N VAL A 116 -6.17 -18.03 2.15
CA VAL A 116 -4.89 -18.74 1.96
C VAL A 116 -5.06 -19.76 0.84
N PRO A 117 -4.13 -19.87 -0.14
CA PRO A 117 -2.90 -19.08 -0.31
C PRO A 117 -3.09 -17.79 -1.14
N ALA A 118 -4.29 -17.56 -1.69
CA ALA A 118 -4.57 -16.50 -2.66
C ALA A 118 -4.20 -15.08 -2.20
N ARG A 119 -4.08 -14.83 -0.89
CA ARG A 119 -3.64 -13.53 -0.33
C ARG A 119 -2.21 -13.12 -0.63
N PHE A 120 -1.40 -14.04 -1.12
CA PHE A 120 -0.04 -13.76 -1.61
C PHE A 120 0.02 -13.62 -3.13
N ALA A 121 -1.12 -13.63 -3.82
CA ALA A 121 -1.20 -13.56 -5.27
C ALA A 121 -1.98 -12.33 -5.73
N LEU A 122 -1.43 -11.62 -6.73
CA LEU A 122 -2.09 -10.50 -7.38
C LEU A 122 -3.33 -10.97 -8.15
N ARG A 123 -4.38 -10.15 -8.14
CA ARG A 123 -5.64 -10.39 -8.84
C ARG A 123 -5.97 -9.18 -9.70
N ALA A 124 -6.35 -9.42 -10.94
CA ALA A 124 -6.81 -8.38 -11.83
C ALA A 124 -8.32 -8.15 -11.66
N HIS A 125 -8.75 -6.90 -11.66
CA HIS A 125 -10.15 -6.52 -11.52
C HIS A 125 -10.55 -5.51 -12.61
N ARG A 126 -11.76 -5.67 -13.14
CA ARG A 126 -12.38 -4.65 -14.01
C ARG A 126 -13.03 -3.51 -13.21
N ARG A 127 -13.44 -3.82 -11.98
CA ARG A 127 -14.17 -2.92 -11.07
C ARG A 127 -13.44 -2.86 -9.74
N VAL A 128 -12.99 -1.66 -9.38
CA VAL A 128 -12.10 -1.43 -8.24
C VAL A 128 -12.82 -1.64 -6.92
N GLU A 129 -14.09 -1.26 -6.84
CA GLU A 129 -14.93 -1.47 -5.67
C GLU A 129 -15.09 -2.96 -5.29
N ARG A 130 -14.88 -3.87 -6.25
CA ARG A 130 -14.92 -5.33 -6.03
C ARG A 130 -13.56 -5.92 -5.63
N ALA A 131 -12.48 -5.14 -5.72
CA ALA A 131 -11.17 -5.61 -5.33
C ALA A 131 -11.07 -5.74 -3.81
N ARG A 132 -10.28 -6.73 -3.39
CA ARG A 132 -9.76 -6.83 -2.04
C ARG A 132 -8.28 -6.51 -2.12
N PHE A 133 -7.79 -5.68 -1.20
CA PHE A 133 -6.43 -5.17 -1.24
C PHE A 133 -5.61 -5.79 -0.11
N GLY A 134 -4.35 -6.09 -0.38
CA GLY A 134 -3.41 -6.63 0.59
C GLY A 134 -1.98 -6.21 0.30
N THR A 135 -1.16 -6.18 1.34
CA THR A 135 0.29 -6.15 1.21
C THR A 135 0.78 -7.48 0.65
N LEU A 136 1.61 -7.46 -0.41
CA LEU A 136 2.29 -8.68 -0.89
C LEU A 136 3.38 -9.16 0.08
N PHE A 137 3.98 -8.23 0.82
CA PHE A 137 5.05 -8.50 1.77
C PHE A 137 4.63 -8.03 3.17
N PRO A 138 4.87 -8.83 4.22
CA PRO A 138 4.42 -8.48 5.56
C PRO A 138 5.30 -7.39 6.18
N TYR A 139 4.68 -6.58 7.03
CA TYR A 139 5.39 -5.82 8.06
C TYR A 139 5.90 -6.78 9.14
N ARG A 140 6.99 -6.40 9.81
CA ARG A 140 7.40 -7.02 11.06
C ARG A 140 6.80 -6.24 12.22
N GLY A 141 5.78 -6.81 12.85
CA GLY A 141 5.27 -6.34 14.14
C GLY A 141 5.97 -7.03 15.32
N THR A 142 5.61 -6.63 16.53
CA THR A 142 6.16 -7.18 17.79
C THR A 142 5.81 -8.67 17.99
N ARG A 143 4.70 -9.13 17.40
CA ARG A 143 4.23 -10.52 17.46
C ARG A 143 4.50 -11.33 16.18
N GLY A 144 5.27 -10.78 15.23
CA GLY A 144 5.67 -11.48 14.00
C GLY A 144 5.18 -10.80 12.72
N PRO A 145 5.05 -11.55 11.60
CA PRO A 145 4.63 -11.01 10.31
C PRO A 145 3.16 -10.58 10.33
N VAL A 146 2.91 -9.33 9.92
CA VAL A 146 1.57 -8.75 9.82
C VAL A 146 1.32 -8.31 8.38
N LEU A 147 0.25 -8.84 7.78
CA LEU A 147 -0.29 -8.36 6.52
C LEU A 147 -1.31 -7.27 6.80
N VAL A 148 -1.28 -6.21 6.00
CA VAL A 148 -2.28 -5.14 6.05
C VAL A 148 -3.11 -5.21 4.78
N GLY A 149 -4.39 -4.88 4.87
CA GLY A 149 -5.30 -4.95 3.74
C GLY A 149 -6.44 -3.96 3.85
N ALA A 150 -7.14 -3.77 2.74
CA ALA A 150 -8.32 -2.94 2.67
C ALA A 150 -9.42 -3.62 1.85
N ARG A 151 -10.67 -3.34 2.17
CA ARG A 151 -11.81 -3.83 1.41
C ARG A 151 -12.90 -2.78 1.34
N THR A 152 -13.48 -2.59 0.16
CA THR A 152 -14.58 -1.64 -0.01
C THR A 152 -15.73 -2.00 0.92
N ARG A 153 -16.19 -1.02 1.69
CA ARG A 153 -17.40 -1.06 2.50
C ARG A 153 -18.59 -0.50 1.71
N ARG A 154 -18.39 0.66 1.05
CA ARG A 154 -19.38 1.30 0.18
C ARG A 154 -18.71 2.25 -0.80
N GLY A 155 -19.45 2.60 -1.85
CA GLY A 155 -18.96 3.50 -2.90
C GLY A 155 -17.92 2.85 -3.80
N ARG A 156 -17.25 3.69 -4.58
CA ARG A 156 -16.17 3.33 -5.51
C ARG A 156 -15.29 4.56 -5.71
N PRO A 157 -14.02 4.43 -6.09
CA PRO A 157 -13.22 5.59 -6.43
C PRO A 157 -13.85 6.36 -7.61
N ALA A 158 -13.70 7.68 -7.58
CA ALA A 158 -14.12 8.59 -8.64
C ALA A 158 -13.51 8.21 -10.01
N ALA A 159 -12.22 7.87 -10.00
CA ALA A 159 -11.44 7.51 -11.16
C ALA A 159 -10.30 6.57 -10.75
N THR A 160 -9.81 5.77 -11.71
CA THR A 160 -8.51 5.08 -11.58
C THR A 160 -7.53 5.41 -12.69
N ASP A 161 -7.98 6.25 -13.61
CA ASP A 161 -7.22 6.85 -14.70
C ASP A 161 -7.50 8.36 -14.68
N PRO A 162 -6.48 9.23 -14.76
CA PRO A 162 -6.69 10.68 -14.86
C PRO A 162 -7.67 11.09 -15.96
N ARG A 163 -7.79 10.29 -17.03
CA ARG A 163 -8.72 10.54 -18.15
C ARG A 163 -10.20 10.35 -17.78
N GLU A 164 -10.47 9.64 -16.69
CA GLU A 164 -11.83 9.41 -16.16
C GLU A 164 -12.27 10.53 -15.21
N LEU A 165 -11.36 11.44 -14.82
CA LEU A 165 -11.66 12.53 -13.92
C LEU A 165 -12.73 13.44 -14.50
N ARG A 166 -13.73 13.73 -13.68
CA ARG A 166 -14.78 14.70 -13.97
C ARG A 166 -14.66 15.84 -12.97
N ALA A 167 -14.92 17.06 -13.42
CA ALA A 167 -15.03 18.19 -12.51
C ALA A 167 -16.13 17.92 -11.46
N ALA A 168 -15.84 18.25 -10.20
CA ALA A 168 -16.74 18.11 -9.05
C ALA A 168 -17.27 16.68 -8.79
N ASP A 169 -16.39 15.76 -8.39
CA ASP A 169 -16.81 14.45 -7.87
C ASP A 169 -16.71 14.39 -6.34
N GLU A 170 -17.84 14.58 -5.67
CA GLU A 170 -17.95 14.54 -4.20
C GLU A 170 -18.16 13.13 -3.65
N ARG A 171 -18.12 12.08 -4.49
CA ARG A 171 -18.38 10.71 -4.02
C ARG A 171 -17.30 10.26 -3.04
N THR A 172 -17.76 9.74 -1.91
CA THR A 172 -16.90 9.07 -0.94
C THR A 172 -16.79 7.58 -1.23
N TRP A 173 -15.55 7.09 -1.31
CA TRP A 173 -15.20 5.69 -1.29
C TRP A 173 -14.74 5.28 0.10
N SER A 174 -15.51 4.41 0.75
CA SER A 174 -15.25 3.97 2.11
C SER A 174 -14.69 2.55 2.11
N LEU A 175 -13.55 2.33 2.75
CA LEU A 175 -12.92 1.03 2.91
C LEU A 175 -12.74 0.67 4.38
N THR A 176 -12.92 -0.59 4.71
CA THR A 176 -12.43 -1.14 5.98
C THR A 176 -10.98 -1.56 5.81
N LEU A 177 -10.10 -1.04 6.67
CA LEU A 177 -8.74 -1.52 6.84
C LEU A 177 -8.74 -2.70 7.81
N GLY A 178 -7.90 -3.69 7.52
CA GLY A 178 -7.72 -4.87 8.34
C GLY A 178 -6.28 -5.36 8.36
N HIS A 179 -5.99 -6.22 9.33
CA HIS A 179 -4.72 -6.93 9.43
C HIS A 179 -4.94 -8.44 9.53
N ALA A 180 -3.92 -9.20 9.21
CA ALA A 180 -3.93 -10.65 9.37
C ALA A 180 -2.50 -11.17 9.59
N THR A 181 -2.37 -12.30 10.28
CA THR A 181 -1.16 -13.11 10.15
C THR A 181 -1.16 -13.82 8.78
N ALA A 182 -0.04 -14.46 8.43
CA ALA A 182 0.10 -15.16 7.15
C ALA A 182 -1.01 -16.21 6.91
N LEU A 183 -1.42 -16.90 7.97
CA LEU A 183 -2.40 -18.00 7.92
C LEU A 183 -3.72 -17.69 8.65
N GLY A 184 -3.79 -16.60 9.43
CA GLY A 184 -4.93 -16.27 10.27
C GLY A 184 -6.09 -15.58 9.54
N ALA A 185 -7.14 -15.32 10.29
CA ALA A 185 -8.28 -14.52 9.85
C ALA A 185 -7.89 -13.04 9.64
N TRP A 186 -8.70 -12.32 8.88
CA TRP A 186 -8.60 -10.87 8.77
C TRP A 186 -9.37 -10.21 9.91
N HIS A 187 -8.69 -9.34 10.63
CA HIS A 187 -9.25 -8.55 11.73
C HIS A 187 -9.38 -7.09 11.29
N PRO A 188 -10.59 -6.51 11.28
CA PRO A 188 -10.76 -5.10 10.95
C PRO A 188 -10.22 -4.22 12.07
N PHE A 189 -9.59 -3.10 11.73
CA PHE A 189 -9.06 -2.15 12.73
C PHE A 189 -9.42 -0.68 12.47
N ALA A 190 -9.75 -0.32 11.23
CA ALA A 190 -10.12 1.06 10.91
C ALA A 190 -11.05 1.13 9.69
N VAL A 191 -11.66 2.29 9.50
CA VAL A 191 -12.35 2.69 8.28
C VAL A 191 -11.63 3.91 7.70
N VAL A 192 -11.36 3.87 6.41
CA VAL A 192 -10.87 5.03 5.66
C VAL A 192 -11.94 5.49 4.69
N ASP A 193 -12.28 6.77 4.75
CA ASP A 193 -13.16 7.43 3.81
C ASP A 193 -12.33 8.32 2.90
N LEU A 194 -12.39 8.09 1.58
CA LEU A 194 -11.59 8.77 0.57
C LEU A 194 -12.51 9.46 -0.43
N ARG A 195 -12.17 10.69 -0.83
CA ARG A 195 -12.78 11.43 -1.93
C ARG A 195 -11.71 11.84 -2.93
N LEU A 196 -12.13 12.27 -4.11
CA LEU A 196 -11.19 12.85 -5.08
C LEU A 196 -10.51 14.07 -4.45
N ASP A 197 -9.20 14.15 -4.58
CA ASP A 197 -8.45 15.33 -4.13
C ASP A 197 -8.54 16.45 -5.17
N ASP A 198 -8.65 17.71 -4.74
CA ASP A 198 -8.71 18.83 -5.67
C ASP A 198 -7.36 19.05 -6.40
N ASP A 199 -6.26 18.66 -5.75
CA ASP A 199 -4.91 18.70 -6.28
C ASP A 199 -4.51 17.28 -6.76
N GLN A 200 -4.56 17.08 -8.07
CA GLN A 200 -4.21 15.82 -8.72
C GLN A 200 -2.72 15.69 -9.06
N ASP A 201 -1.86 16.65 -8.69
CA ASP A 201 -0.41 16.49 -8.87
C ASP A 201 0.11 15.38 -7.93
N ASP A 202 0.53 14.28 -8.56
CA ASP A 202 1.04 13.09 -7.87
C ASP A 202 2.57 13.03 -7.80
N THR A 203 3.27 14.09 -8.22
CA THR A 203 4.74 14.13 -8.28
C THR A 203 5.36 13.88 -6.91
N GLY A 204 4.88 14.56 -5.87
CA GLY A 204 5.29 14.35 -4.46
C GLY A 204 4.68 13.10 -3.78
N LEU A 205 3.85 12.33 -4.48
CA LEU A 205 3.21 11.10 -3.99
C LEU A 205 3.96 9.86 -4.49
N ARG A 206 5.23 9.77 -4.10
CA ARG A 206 6.05 8.56 -4.21
C ARG A 206 5.99 7.83 -2.86
N PHE A 207 5.13 6.82 -2.78
CA PHE A 207 4.97 5.96 -1.60
C PHE A 207 6.13 4.95 -1.53
N ASP A 208 6.58 4.65 -0.32
CA ASP A 208 7.59 3.64 -0.01
C ASP A 208 7.44 3.17 1.44
N ALA A 209 6.71 2.07 1.66
CA ALA A 209 6.47 1.50 2.99
C ALA A 209 7.73 0.93 3.67
N VAL A 210 8.86 0.86 2.96
CA VAL A 210 10.16 0.44 3.51
C VAL A 210 10.95 1.65 4.03
N ARG A 211 10.82 2.82 3.38
CA ARG A 211 11.38 4.10 3.84
C ARG A 211 10.51 4.78 4.90
N HIS A 212 9.19 4.67 4.77
CA HIS A 212 8.20 5.29 5.62
C HIS A 212 7.31 4.20 6.26
N PRO A 213 7.85 3.32 7.12
CA PRO A 213 7.07 2.25 7.72
C PRO A 213 6.06 2.79 8.74
N LEU A 214 5.00 2.02 9.00
CA LEU A 214 4.08 2.33 10.10
C LEU A 214 4.82 2.32 11.46
N PRO A 215 4.59 3.29 12.36
CA PRO A 215 5.17 3.27 13.70
C PRO A 215 4.93 1.94 14.44
N GLY A 216 5.97 1.46 15.11
CA GLY A 216 5.96 0.14 15.76
C GLY A 216 6.07 -1.04 14.80
N SER A 217 6.42 -0.81 13.53
CA SER A 217 6.75 -1.86 12.56
C SER A 217 8.10 -1.63 11.90
N HIS A 218 8.68 -2.70 11.37
CA HIS A 218 9.89 -2.64 10.55
C HIS A 218 9.76 -3.52 9.31
N PRO A 219 10.44 -3.19 8.19
CA PRO A 219 10.54 -4.10 7.06
C PRO A 219 11.50 -5.25 7.40
N TYR A 220 11.16 -6.47 6.98
CA TYR A 220 12.12 -7.57 7.01
C TYR A 220 13.30 -7.30 6.06
N ALA A 221 14.50 -7.80 6.41
CA ALA A 221 15.69 -7.64 5.57
C ALA A 221 15.49 -8.21 4.15
N TRP A 222 14.79 -9.34 4.02
CA TRP A 222 14.48 -9.94 2.72
C TRP A 222 13.46 -9.11 1.93
N VAL A 223 12.50 -8.46 2.60
CA VAL A 223 11.53 -7.55 1.95
C VAL A 223 12.25 -6.32 1.43
N ARG A 224 13.14 -5.73 2.23
CA ARG A 224 13.99 -4.61 1.81
C ARG A 224 14.84 -5.00 0.60
N ALA A 225 15.48 -6.17 0.64
CA ALA A 225 16.32 -6.67 -0.46
C ALA A 225 15.52 -6.89 -1.75
N ALA A 226 14.27 -7.36 -1.66
CA ALA A 226 13.41 -7.60 -2.80
C ALA A 226 12.80 -6.31 -3.40
N ARG A 227 12.38 -5.35 -2.56
CA ARG A 227 11.64 -4.15 -3.01
C ARG A 227 12.54 -2.96 -3.31
N GLN A 228 13.44 -2.62 -2.38
CA GLN A 228 14.10 -1.31 -2.36
C GLN A 228 14.96 -1.00 -3.60
N PRO A 229 15.71 -1.95 -4.19
CA PRO A 229 16.53 -1.67 -5.36
C PRO A 229 15.73 -1.09 -6.54
N SER A 230 14.46 -1.50 -6.66
CA SER A 230 13.59 -1.06 -7.75
C SER A 230 13.07 0.36 -7.49
N TYR A 231 12.74 0.67 -6.23
CA TYR A 231 12.27 1.99 -5.80
C TYR A 231 13.38 3.04 -5.91
N ALA A 232 14.57 2.73 -5.39
CA ALA A 232 15.74 3.61 -5.46
C ALA A 232 16.15 3.97 -6.91
N ARG A 233 15.79 3.13 -7.89
CA ARG A 233 16.13 3.34 -9.30
C ARG A 233 15.17 4.27 -10.03
N VAL A 234 13.93 4.40 -9.55
CA VAL A 234 12.85 5.11 -10.27
C VAL A 234 12.25 6.25 -9.47
N GLN A 235 12.52 6.32 -8.17
CA GLN A 235 12.17 7.45 -7.32
C GLN A 235 13.40 8.32 -7.04
N PRO A 236 13.22 9.64 -6.83
CA PRO A 236 14.29 10.50 -6.32
C PRO A 236 14.83 9.99 -4.97
N ALA A 237 16.08 10.34 -4.66
CA ALA A 237 16.68 10.04 -3.36
C ALA A 237 16.00 10.85 -2.24
N HIS A 238 15.69 12.12 -2.52
CA HIS A 238 14.98 13.05 -1.64
C HIS A 238 13.79 13.64 -2.40
N PRO A 239 12.70 12.88 -2.57
CA PRO A 239 11.50 13.42 -3.19
C PRO A 239 10.87 14.44 -2.24
N GLU A 240 10.28 15.50 -2.81
CA GLU A 240 9.29 16.28 -2.07
C GLU A 240 8.18 15.34 -1.58
N VAL A 241 7.87 15.41 -0.29
CA VAL A 241 6.88 14.54 0.35
C VAL A 241 5.59 15.33 0.50
N ARG A 242 4.60 15.01 -0.33
CA ARG A 242 3.25 15.53 -0.10
C ARG A 242 2.64 14.83 1.12
N MET A 243 2.42 15.59 2.19
CA MET A 243 1.71 15.14 3.39
C MET A 243 0.19 15.31 3.21
N PRO A 244 -0.63 14.58 3.98
CA PRO A 244 -2.05 14.88 4.11
C PRO A 244 -2.26 16.35 4.53
N ARG A 245 -3.35 16.96 4.05
CA ARG A 245 -3.81 18.28 4.50
C ARG A 245 -4.90 18.13 5.55
#